data_AF-A0A494UZD0-F1
#
_entry.id   AF-A0A494UZD0-F1
#
_cell.length_a   1.000
_cell.length_b   1.000
_cell.length_c   1.000
_cell.angle_alpha   90.00
_cell.angle_beta   90.00
_cell.angle_gamma   90.00
#
_symmetry.space_group_name_H-M   'P 1'
#
loop_
_entity.id
_entity.type
_entity.pdbx_description
1 polymer ?
#
loop_
_entity_poly.entity_id
_entity_poly.type
_entity_poly.pdbx_seq_one_letter_code
_entity_poly.pdbx_strand_id
1 'polypeptide(L)' 'METGSNLRNARWRKSSYSGSNGGDCVEVAATRPTGAVPVRDSKKPSGPVLTVGAGAWQAFVDGLR' A
#
# COMPACT_ATOMS: atom_id res chain seq x y z
N MET A 1 -0.40 -13.93 18.41
CA MET A 1 -1.10 -12.85 17.68
C MET A 1 -0.22 -12.40 16.52
N GLU A 2 -0.49 -12.85 15.30
CA GLU A 2 0.02 -12.23 14.07
C GLU A 2 -1.12 -12.36 13.06
N THR A 3 -2.17 -11.56 13.22
CA THR A 3 -3.23 -11.38 12.21
C THR A 3 -2.71 -10.52 11.06
N GLY A 4 -1.52 -10.85 10.56
CA GLY A 4 -1.03 -10.33 9.30
C GLY A 4 -1.64 -11.17 8.19
N SER A 5 -2.72 -10.68 7.56
CA SER A 5 -3.10 -11.17 6.23
C SER A 5 -1.82 -11.31 5.40
N ASN A 6 -1.58 -12.43 4.73
CA ASN A 6 -0.31 -12.67 4.03
C ASN A 6 -0.09 -11.62 2.92
N LEU A 7 0.52 -10.48 3.27
CA LEU A 7 0.71 -9.32 2.40
C LEU A 7 1.72 -9.60 1.28
N ARG A 8 2.51 -10.67 1.41
CA ARG A 8 3.41 -11.12 0.33
C ARG A 8 2.62 -11.53 -0.90
N ASN A 9 1.42 -12.08 -0.72
CA ASN A 9 0.55 -12.53 -1.81
C ASN A 9 -0.52 -11.50 -2.21
N ALA A 10 -0.48 -10.29 -1.64
CA ALA A 10 -1.42 -9.24 -2.01
C ALA A 10 -1.20 -8.79 -3.47
N ARG A 11 -2.29 -8.33 -4.11
CA ARG A 11 -2.22 -7.74 -5.46
C ARG A 11 -1.74 -6.29 -5.36
N TRP A 12 -0.43 -6.11 -5.38
CA TRP A 12 0.23 -4.81 -5.32
C TRP A 12 0.07 -4.03 -6.62
N ARG A 13 -0.30 -2.75 -6.49
CA ARG A 13 -0.29 -1.75 -7.56
C ARG A 13 0.83 -0.75 -7.27
N LYS A 14 1.78 -0.65 -8.19
CA LYS A 14 2.87 0.32 -8.15
C LYS A 14 2.39 1.69 -8.66
N SER A 15 2.88 2.77 -8.05
CA SER A 15 2.65 4.13 -8.55
C SER A 15 3.32 4.33 -9.91
N SER A 16 2.68 5.05 -10.82
CA SER A 16 3.27 5.42 -12.13
C SER A 16 4.45 6.39 -12.00
N TYR A 17 4.56 7.08 -10.86
CA TYR A 17 5.69 7.95 -10.55
C TYR A 17 6.89 7.19 -9.99
N SER A 18 6.74 5.89 -9.70
CA SER A 18 7.84 5.03 -9.27
C SER A 18 8.67 4.58 -10.47
N GLY A 19 9.79 5.26 -10.69
CA GLY A 19 10.70 5.02 -11.81
C GLY A 19 12.15 4.74 -11.39
N SER A 20 12.97 4.33 -12.37
CA SER A 20 14.41 4.07 -12.21
C SER A 20 15.26 5.31 -11.90
N ASN A 21 14.68 6.50 -12.08
CA ASN A 21 15.41 7.78 -12.11
C ASN A 21 15.50 8.44 -10.72
N GLY A 22 15.30 7.67 -9.64
CA GLY A 22 15.30 8.20 -8.27
C GLY A 22 13.96 8.74 -7.77
N GLY A 23 12.86 8.58 -8.52
CA GLY A 23 11.51 8.97 -8.08
C GLY A 23 11.00 8.18 -6.87
N ASP A 24 9.98 8.73 -6.21
CA ASP A 24 9.36 8.13 -5.03
C ASP A 24 8.73 6.75 -5.35
N CYS A 25 9.07 5.75 -4.53
CA CYS A 25 8.79 4.34 -4.79
C CYS A 25 7.71 3.80 -3.85
N VAL A 26 6.46 3.77 -4.31
CA VAL A 26 5.32 3.35 -3.48
C VAL A 26 4.48 2.30 -4.21
N GLU A 27 4.10 1.25 -3.48
CA GLU A 27 3.05 0.31 -3.89
C GLU A 27 1.95 0.27 -2.84
N VAL A 28 0.71 0.08 -3.32
CA VAL A 28 -0.47 -0.11 -2.47
C VAL A 28 -1.20 -1.39 -2.87
N ALA A 29 -1.92 -2.02 -1.96
CA ALA A 29 -2.87 -3.07 -2.31
C ALA A 29 -4.21 -2.82 -1.62
N ALA A 30 -5.28 -3.40 -2.16
CA ALA A 30 -6.58 -3.44 -1.51
C ALA A 30 -6.80 -4.85 -0.94
N THR A 31 -6.95 -4.97 0.38
CA THR A 31 -7.22 -6.25 1.03
C THR A 31 -8.70 -6.33 1.40
N ARG A 32 -9.39 -7.31 0.78
CA ARG A 32 -10.76 -7.69 1.15
C ARG A 32 -10.72 -9.06 1.82
N PRO A 33 -11.60 -9.33 2.81
CA PRO A 33 -12.68 -8.45 3.31
C PRO A 33 -12.24 -7.47 4.40
N THR A 34 -10.98 -7.52 4.85
CA THR A 34 -10.48 -6.75 6.00
C THR A 34 -10.59 -5.23 5.83
N GLY A 35 -10.72 -4.72 4.61
CA GLY A 35 -10.90 -3.29 4.37
C GLY A 35 -9.64 -2.50 4.72
N ALA A 36 -8.48 -3.10 4.52
CA ALA A 36 -7.19 -2.45 4.74
C ALA A 36 -6.52 -2.09 3.40
N VAL A 37 -5.73 -1.03 3.45
CA VAL A 37 -4.90 -0.53 2.36
C VAL A 37 -3.45 -0.55 2.84
N PRO A 38 -2.75 -1.68 2.68
CA PRO A 38 -1.31 -1.75 2.89
C PRO A 38 -0.56 -0.86 1.89
N VAL A 39 0.45 -0.16 2.37
CA VAL A 39 1.35 0.74 1.64
C VAL A 39 2.77 0.34 1.96
N ARG A 40 3.61 0.15 0.94
CA ARG A 40 5.03 -0.21 1.13
C ARG A 40 5.96 0.51 0.16
N ASP A 41 7.23 0.51 0.50
CA ASP A 41 8.32 0.91 -0.39
C ASP A 41 8.55 -0.14 -1.47
N SER A 42 8.43 0.25 -2.75
CA SER A 42 8.67 -0.66 -3.88
C SER A 42 10.11 -1.18 -3.93
N LYS A 43 11.07 -0.42 -3.40
CA LYS A 43 12.51 -0.80 -3.37
C LYS A 43 12.81 -1.80 -2.25
N LYS A 44 11.94 -1.89 -1.25
CA LYS A 44 12.09 -2.80 -0.09
C LYS A 44 10.82 -3.62 0.12
N PRO A 45 10.45 -4.51 -0.83
CA PRO A 45 9.18 -5.23 -0.81
C PRO A 45 9.02 -6.20 0.37
N SER A 46 10.13 -6.62 0.99
CA SER A 46 10.18 -7.43 2.22
C SER A 46 10.28 -6.60 3.50
N GLY A 47 10.33 -5.28 3.40
CA GLY A 47 10.40 -4.36 4.52
C GLY A 47 9.04 -4.15 5.19
N PRO A 48 8.97 -3.19 6.14
CA PRO A 48 7.73 -2.86 6.84
C PRO A 48 6.61 -2.40 5.90
N VAL A 49 5.37 -2.70 6.27
CA VAL A 49 4.18 -2.27 5.54
C VAL A 49 3.31 -1.40 6.46
N LEU A 50 3.03 -0.17 6.02
CA LEU A 50 2.05 0.69 6.68
C LEU A 50 0.65 0.21 6.29
N THR A 51 -0.22 -0.03 7.26
CA THR A 51 -1.60 -0.45 6.99
C THR A 51 -2.57 0.66 7.35
N VAL A 52 -3.30 1.16 6.35
CA VAL A 52 -4.32 2.19 6.52
C VAL A 52 -5.71 1.56 6.41
N GLY A 53 -6.68 1.97 7.22
CA GLY A 53 -8.07 1.54 7.04
C GLY A 53 -8.67 2.12 5.76
N ALA A 54 -9.53 1.37 5.06
CA ALA A 54 -10.12 1.79 3.78
C ALA A 54 -10.88 3.11 3.87
N GLY A 55 -11.61 3.35 4.97
CA GLY A 55 -12.30 4.63 5.19
C GLY A 55 -11.34 5.82 5.31
N ALA A 56 -10.26 5.67 6.06
CA ALA A 56 -9.23 6.70 6.22
C ALA A 56 -8.47 6.94 4.90
N TRP A 57 -8.16 5.88 4.16
CA TRP A 57 -7.55 5.99 2.83
C TRP A 57 -8.44 6.74 1.85
N GLN A 58 -9.74 6.42 1.83
CA GLN A 58 -10.71 7.11 0.96
C GLN A 58 -10.80 8.61 1.31
N ALA A 59 -10.95 8.94 2.60
CA ALA A 59 -10.99 10.33 3.05
C ALA A 59 -9.71 11.11 2.69
N PHE A 60 -8.53 10.47 2.81
CA PHE A 60 -7.26 11.06 2.39
C PHE A 60 -7.24 11.37 0.89
N VAL A 61 -7.60 10.40 0.03
CA VAL A 61 -7.62 10.60 -1.43
C VAL A 61 -8.65 11.66 -1.84
N ASP A 62 -9.82 11.68 -1.20
CA ASP A 62 -10.85 12.67 -1.50
C ASP A 62 -10.42 14.10 -1.15
N GLY A 63 -9.57 14.27 -0.13
CA GLY A 63 -9.00 15.57 0.25
C GLY A 63 -7.83 16.05 -0.61
N LEU A 64 -7.32 15.24 -1.54
CA LEU A 64 -6.26 15.63 -2.49
C LEU A 64 -6.81 16.20 -3.82
N ARG A 65 -8.14 16.27 -3.95
CA ARG A 65 -8.81 16.83 -5.13
C ARG A 65 -8.86 18.34 -5.11
#